data_AF-G0PDZ9-F1
#
_entry.id   AF-G0PDZ9-F1
#
_cell.length_a   1.000
_cell.length_b   1.000
_cell.length_c   1.000
_cell.angle_alpha   90.00
_cell.angle_beta   90.00
_cell.angle_gamma   90.00
#
_symmetry.space_group_name_H-M   'P 1'
#
loop_
_entity.id
_entity.type
_entity.pdbx_description
1 polymer ?
#
loop_
_entity_poly.entity_id
_entity_poly.type
_entity_poly.pdbx_seq_one_letter_code
_entity_poly.pdbx_strand_id
1 'polypeptide(L)'
;MHNFFRKLSSRSGSPPAPKKKSAHQLKKNSSGLLRFIRNNNNNDKYEEPLYEMPIEVMLIVIDQLPFFEQIRLARLCKEVKEHLEEKFSKIRKLELRKRDINEACASDEGLERHSKAYVAIRIDEDSACLVIDDAWVVADLYVFLGMLEVFRDGVEQVEMDAPIAELIVISMSNISLERWYAFQCMLKAFSDVFEDMHLDSDFISDRDTFWPKCSDIAIHATKAQAAALGRILDYGVKSGYVFDRRTMDHLKLEFEDLQGFDEDRAVNKQIYYFRCWTGSLGWDHRYEVVFNQGNKRECHV
;
A
#
# COMPACT_ATOMS: atom_id res chain seq x y z
N MET A 1 7.48 -11.90 9.13
CA MET A 1 7.04 -11.47 7.78
C MET A 1 8.19 -11.32 6.76
N HIS A 2 9.05 -12.33 6.61
CA HIS A 2 10.19 -12.30 5.67
C HIS A 2 9.83 -12.49 4.17
N ASN A 3 8.53 -12.68 3.84
CA ASN A 3 8.12 -13.19 2.53
C ASN A 3 7.58 -12.14 1.54
N PHE A 4 7.23 -10.92 1.97
CA PHE A 4 6.71 -9.91 1.04
C PHE A 4 7.82 -9.39 0.11
N PHE A 5 9.00 -9.08 0.66
CA PHE A 5 10.17 -8.66 -0.13
C PHE A 5 10.78 -9.77 -1.01
N ARG A 6 10.53 -11.05 -0.71
CA ARG A 6 10.99 -12.17 -1.56
C ARG A 6 10.19 -12.30 -2.86
N LYS A 7 8.90 -11.97 -2.85
CA LYS A 7 8.01 -12.11 -4.02
C LYS A 7 8.25 -11.06 -5.11
N LEU A 8 8.85 -9.92 -4.77
CA LEU A 8 9.27 -8.92 -5.76
C LEU A 8 10.52 -9.35 -6.57
N SER A 9 11.14 -10.49 -6.26
CA SER A 9 12.39 -10.96 -6.87
C SER A 9 12.27 -12.24 -7.71
N SER A 10 11.14 -12.96 -7.72
CA SER A 10 11.02 -14.18 -8.51
C SER A 10 10.43 -13.89 -9.89
N ARG A 11 11.28 -13.43 -10.82
CA ARG A 11 11.04 -13.73 -12.24
C ARG A 11 10.96 -15.25 -12.37
N SER A 12 9.84 -15.73 -12.90
CA SER A 12 9.59 -17.12 -13.30
C SER A 12 10.82 -17.74 -13.96
N GLY A 13 11.45 -18.69 -13.29
CA GLY A 13 12.50 -19.51 -13.88
C GLY A 13 11.88 -20.40 -14.96
N SER A 14 12.31 -20.24 -16.20
CA SER A 14 11.95 -21.11 -17.31
C SER A 14 12.38 -22.57 -17.03
N PRO A 15 11.68 -23.59 -17.56
CA PRO A 15 12.03 -24.99 -17.34
C PRO A 15 13.45 -25.33 -17.85
N PRO A 16 14.15 -26.29 -17.24
CA PRO A 16 15.53 -26.62 -17.63
C PRO A 16 15.55 -27.32 -18.99
N ALA A 17 16.27 -26.73 -19.96
CA ALA A 17 16.58 -27.35 -21.23
C ALA A 17 17.62 -28.49 -21.07
N PRO A 18 17.55 -29.57 -21.88
CA PRO A 18 18.36 -30.76 -21.68
C PRO A 18 19.84 -30.54 -22.04
N LYS A 19 20.72 -31.16 -21.25
CA LYS A 19 22.18 -31.07 -21.38
C LYS A 19 22.66 -31.64 -22.72
N LYS A 20 23.29 -30.80 -23.56
CA LYS A 20 24.21 -31.24 -24.61
C LYS A 20 25.61 -30.70 -24.36
N LYS A 21 26.58 -31.62 -24.33
CA LYS A 21 28.02 -31.37 -24.33
C LYS A 21 28.43 -30.84 -25.72
N SER A 22 29.14 -29.73 -25.79
CA SER A 22 30.22 -29.54 -26.77
C SER A 22 31.00 -28.26 -26.45
N ALA A 23 32.32 -28.37 -26.57
CA ALA A 23 33.29 -27.32 -26.32
C ALA A 23 33.33 -26.32 -27.49
N HIS A 24 33.43 -25.04 -27.16
CA HIS A 24 34.33 -24.10 -27.82
C HIS A 24 34.40 -22.81 -26.98
N GLN A 25 35.58 -22.54 -26.42
CA GLN A 25 35.91 -21.26 -25.80
C GLN A 25 36.03 -20.19 -26.89
N LEU A 26 35.17 -19.18 -26.85
CA LEU A 26 35.40 -17.89 -27.50
C LEU A 26 34.96 -16.77 -26.55
N LYS A 27 35.82 -15.75 -26.50
CA LYS A 27 35.98 -14.72 -25.47
C LYS A 27 34.70 -13.91 -25.24
N LYS A 28 34.22 -13.88 -23.99
CA LYS A 28 33.28 -12.84 -23.53
C LYS A 28 34.07 -11.58 -23.20
N ASN A 29 33.88 -10.55 -24.00
CA ASN A 29 34.21 -9.19 -23.63
C ASN A 29 33.26 -8.76 -22.50
N SER A 30 33.71 -8.89 -21.25
CA SER A 30 33.07 -8.24 -20.12
C SER A 30 33.50 -6.77 -20.10
N SER A 31 32.51 -5.90 -20.25
CA SER A 31 32.60 -4.46 -20.03
C SER A 31 33.16 -4.15 -18.62
N GLY A 32 34.37 -3.59 -18.61
CA GLY A 32 34.83 -2.45 -17.79
C GLY A 32 34.78 -2.46 -16.27
N LEU A 33 33.77 -3.01 -15.60
CA LEU A 33 33.50 -2.73 -14.17
C LEU A 33 33.94 -3.82 -13.20
N LEU A 34 34.27 -5.02 -13.68
CA LEU A 34 34.71 -6.15 -12.84
C LEU A 34 36.20 -6.47 -12.95
N ARG A 35 37.02 -5.55 -13.49
CA ARG A 35 38.48 -5.75 -13.60
C ARG A 35 39.26 -5.31 -12.36
N PHE A 36 38.61 -4.69 -11.37
CA PHE A 36 39.27 -4.22 -10.15
C PHE A 36 39.37 -5.26 -9.02
N ILE A 37 38.73 -6.43 -9.12
CA ILE A 37 38.68 -7.39 -7.99
C ILE A 37 39.75 -8.50 -8.10
N ARG A 38 40.57 -8.53 -9.15
CA ARG A 38 41.49 -9.66 -9.33
C ARG A 38 42.84 -9.29 -9.91
N ASN A 39 43.60 -8.48 -9.19
CA ASN A 39 45.06 -8.51 -9.29
C ASN A 39 45.72 -7.94 -8.02
N ASN A 40 45.81 -8.74 -6.95
CA ASN A 40 46.68 -8.43 -5.82
C ASN A 40 47.83 -9.43 -5.81
N ASN A 41 48.87 -9.09 -6.57
CA ASN A 41 50.24 -9.56 -6.38
C ASN A 41 51.13 -8.41 -6.84
N ASN A 42 51.33 -7.43 -5.95
CA ASN A 42 52.62 -6.78 -5.68
C ASN A 42 52.40 -5.55 -4.80
N ASN A 43 53.23 -5.45 -3.76
CA ASN A 43 53.51 -4.32 -2.88
C ASN A 43 53.17 -2.93 -3.43
N ASP A 44 52.00 -2.41 -3.06
CA ASP A 44 51.85 -0.97 -2.82
C ASP A 44 50.85 -0.79 -1.66
N LYS A 45 51.36 -0.25 -0.55
CA LYS A 45 50.56 0.23 0.57
C LYS A 45 49.82 1.50 0.12
N TYR A 46 48.71 1.32 -0.58
CA TYR A 46 47.62 2.28 -0.53
C TYR A 46 46.56 1.64 0.34
N GLU A 47 46.64 1.87 1.65
CA GLU A 47 45.45 1.84 2.48
C GLU A 47 44.55 2.94 1.91
N GLU A 48 43.63 2.59 1.02
CA GLU A 48 42.47 3.44 0.79
C GLU A 48 41.90 3.73 2.17
N PRO A 49 41.79 5.01 2.59
CA PRO A 49 41.20 5.28 3.88
C PRO A 49 39.79 4.71 3.82
N LEU A 50 39.52 3.70 4.64
CA LEU A 50 38.16 3.36 5.00
C LEU A 50 37.63 4.58 5.75
N TYR A 51 37.07 5.53 5.02
CA TYR A 51 36.25 6.58 5.61
C TYR A 51 34.95 5.90 6.05
N GLU A 52 35.01 5.22 7.20
CA GLU A 52 33.83 4.80 7.92
C GLU A 52 33.14 6.07 8.42
N MET A 53 32.10 6.49 7.69
CA MET A 53 31.23 7.55 8.18
C MET A 53 30.59 7.07 9.49
N PRO A 54 30.73 7.82 10.60
CA PRO A 54 30.05 7.49 11.84
C PRO A 54 28.54 7.35 11.60
N ILE A 55 27.93 6.34 12.23
CA ILE A 55 26.52 6.03 11.99
C ILE A 55 25.62 7.24 12.29
N GLU A 56 25.96 8.03 13.30
CA GLU A 56 25.21 9.22 13.70
C GLU A 56 25.18 10.26 12.57
N VAL A 57 26.31 10.46 11.88
CA VAL A 57 26.40 11.36 10.72
C VAL A 57 25.60 10.80 9.55
N MET A 58 25.66 9.48 9.33
CA MET A 58 24.86 8.80 8.30
C MET A 58 23.36 9.04 8.52
N LEU A 59 22.88 8.86 9.76
CA LEU A 59 21.47 9.04 10.09
C LEU A 59 21.02 10.48 9.86
N ILE A 60 21.84 11.48 10.23
CA ILE A 60 21.56 12.90 9.96
C ILE A 60 21.43 13.15 8.45
N VAL A 61 22.33 12.60 7.63
CA VAL A 61 22.26 12.75 6.17
C VAL A 61 20.99 12.08 5.63
N ILE A 62 20.66 10.89 6.10
CA ILE A 62 19.46 10.15 5.69
C ILE A 62 18.20 10.94 6.04
N ASP A 63 18.16 11.58 7.21
CA ASP A 63 17.00 12.39 7.62
C ASP A 63 16.74 13.60 6.72
N GLN A 64 17.73 14.07 5.97
CA GLN A 64 17.58 15.15 4.98
C GLN A 64 17.15 14.66 3.60
N LEU A 65 17.08 13.34 3.37
CA LEU A 65 16.69 12.79 2.08
C LEU A 65 15.16 12.71 1.93
N PRO A 66 14.63 12.71 0.70
CA PRO A 66 13.22 12.45 0.45
C PRO A 66 12.76 11.08 0.99
N PHE A 67 11.48 10.93 1.28
CA PHE A 67 10.90 9.72 1.88
C PHE A 67 11.30 8.45 1.12
N PHE A 68 11.15 8.44 -0.21
CA PHE A 68 11.43 7.23 -0.98
C PHE A 68 12.91 6.82 -0.92
N GLU A 69 13.81 7.81 -0.81
CA GLU A 69 15.24 7.55 -0.64
C GLU A 69 15.55 7.05 0.77
N GLN A 70 14.92 7.58 1.81
CA GLN A 70 15.04 7.06 3.18
C GLN A 70 14.66 5.56 3.22
N ILE A 71 13.50 5.19 2.66
CA ILE A 71 13.03 3.80 2.64
C ILE A 71 13.97 2.91 1.81
N ARG A 72 14.55 3.43 0.72
CA ARG A 72 15.55 2.68 -0.06
C ARG A 72 16.81 2.39 0.77
N LEU A 73 17.24 3.34 1.59
CA LEU A 73 18.43 3.24 2.43
C LEU A 73 18.20 2.43 3.72
N ALA A 74 16.95 2.17 4.11
CA ALA A 74 16.60 1.22 5.18
C ALA A 74 17.17 -0.21 4.96
N ARG A 75 17.62 -0.53 3.74
CA ARG A 75 18.24 -1.81 3.39
C ARG A 75 19.76 -1.85 3.58
N LEU A 76 20.39 -0.72 3.93
CA LEU A 76 21.84 -0.64 4.08
C LEU A 76 22.33 -1.43 5.29
N CYS A 77 21.81 -1.12 6.48
CA CYS A 77 22.14 -1.81 7.72
C CYS A 77 20.97 -1.77 8.71
N LYS A 78 21.12 -2.51 9.81
CA LYS A 78 20.08 -2.69 10.83
C LYS A 78 19.78 -1.38 11.56
N GLU A 79 20.81 -0.61 11.86
CA GLU A 79 20.74 0.66 12.57
C GLU A 79 19.94 1.70 11.79
N VAL A 80 20.18 1.81 10.47
CA VAL A 80 19.38 2.71 9.60
C VAL A 80 17.92 2.26 9.56
N LYS A 81 17.68 0.96 9.46
CA LYS A 81 16.31 0.41 9.46
C LYS A 81 15.58 0.74 10.77
N GLU A 82 16.21 0.48 11.91
CA GLU A 82 15.64 0.74 13.24
C GLU A 82 15.40 2.24 13.48
N HIS A 83 16.31 3.10 13.05
CA HIS A 83 16.12 4.57 13.09
C HIS A 83 14.89 5.01 12.30
N LEU A 84 14.72 4.51 11.08
CA LEU A 84 13.57 4.85 10.24
C LEU A 84 12.26 4.26 10.78
N GLU A 85 12.30 3.04 11.32
CA GLU A 85 11.15 2.43 11.99
C GLU A 85 10.72 3.28 13.20
N GLU A 86 11.67 3.72 14.04
CA GLU A 86 11.38 4.62 15.16
C GLU A 86 10.83 5.96 14.68
N LYS A 87 11.43 6.56 13.65
CA LYS A 87 10.98 7.83 13.05
C LYS A 87 9.54 7.75 12.56
N PHE A 88 9.22 6.76 11.73
CA PHE A 88 7.87 6.64 11.13
C PHE A 88 6.83 6.05 12.09
N SER A 89 7.24 5.39 13.18
CA SER A 89 6.33 4.95 14.24
C SER A 89 5.63 6.10 14.98
N LYS A 90 6.12 7.33 14.82
CA LYS A 90 5.53 8.56 15.39
C LYS A 90 4.30 9.03 14.62
N ILE A 91 4.13 8.59 13.37
CA ILE A 91 2.95 8.92 12.56
C ILE A 91 1.74 8.18 13.14
N ARG A 92 0.73 8.95 13.55
CA ARG A 92 -0.51 8.45 14.16
C ARG A 92 -1.69 8.49 13.21
N LYS A 93 -1.70 9.45 12.29
CA LYS A 93 -2.82 9.67 11.36
C LYS A 93 -2.40 9.38 9.93
N LEU A 94 -3.26 8.68 9.20
CA LEU A 94 -3.02 8.30 7.82
C LEU A 94 -4.22 8.68 6.96
N GLU A 95 -3.98 9.50 5.93
CA GLU A 95 -4.98 9.83 4.92
C GLU A 95 -4.62 9.12 3.60
N LEU A 96 -5.54 8.34 3.05
CA LEU A 96 -5.33 7.50 1.88
C LEU A 96 -6.33 7.84 0.77
N ARG A 97 -5.84 8.46 -0.32
CA ARG A 97 -6.70 8.95 -1.40
C ARG A 97 -6.42 8.30 -2.75
N LYS A 98 -7.49 8.01 -3.50
CA LYS A 98 -7.46 7.57 -4.88
C LYS A 98 -7.97 8.69 -5.79
N ARG A 99 -7.07 9.39 -6.46
CA ARG A 99 -7.37 10.57 -7.32
C ARG A 99 -6.29 10.76 -8.38
N ASP A 100 -6.54 11.59 -9.39
CA ASP A 100 -5.53 11.96 -10.38
C ASP A 100 -4.29 12.52 -9.66
N ILE A 101 -3.15 11.87 -9.85
CA ILE A 101 -1.92 12.21 -9.14
C ILE A 101 -1.32 13.54 -9.61
N ASN A 102 -1.54 13.90 -10.88
CA ASN A 102 -1.02 15.14 -11.44
C ASN A 102 -1.79 16.33 -10.87
N GLU A 103 -3.12 16.23 -10.78
CA GLU A 103 -3.94 17.22 -10.11
C GLU A 103 -3.58 17.33 -8.63
N ALA A 104 -3.43 16.19 -7.93
CA ALA A 104 -3.05 16.18 -6.53
C ALA A 104 -1.70 16.89 -6.29
N CYS A 105 -0.65 16.49 -7.02
CA CYS A 105 0.67 17.11 -6.92
C CYS A 105 0.73 18.57 -7.43
N ALA A 106 -0.19 18.97 -8.31
CA ALA A 106 -0.30 20.38 -8.73
C ALA A 106 -0.98 21.24 -7.66
N SER A 107 -1.89 20.65 -6.88
CA SER A 107 -2.61 21.35 -5.80
C SER A 107 -1.85 21.41 -4.47
N ASP A 108 -0.95 20.46 -4.22
CA ASP A 108 -0.21 20.33 -2.97
C ASP A 108 1.29 20.16 -3.26
N GLU A 109 2.04 21.26 -3.12
CA GLU A 109 3.50 21.29 -3.33
C GLU A 109 4.27 20.39 -2.34
N GLY A 110 3.64 19.98 -1.23
CA GLY A 110 4.24 19.09 -0.24
C GLY A 110 4.20 17.61 -0.62
N LEU A 111 3.49 17.23 -1.69
CA LEU A 111 3.45 15.85 -2.16
C LEU A 111 4.73 15.44 -2.91
N GLU A 112 5.50 14.56 -2.32
CA GLU A 112 6.61 13.87 -2.95
C GLU A 112 6.08 12.73 -3.84
N ARG A 113 6.30 12.83 -5.16
CA ARG A 113 5.91 11.79 -6.12
C ARG A 113 6.98 10.71 -6.25
N HIS A 114 6.56 9.45 -6.30
CA HIS A 114 7.47 8.34 -6.58
C HIS A 114 7.96 8.39 -8.04
N SER A 115 9.25 8.10 -8.25
CA SER A 115 9.90 8.24 -9.57
C SER A 115 9.39 7.29 -10.66
N LYS A 116 8.77 6.16 -10.28
CA LYS A 116 8.39 5.09 -11.23
C LYS A 116 6.95 4.60 -11.13
N ALA A 117 6.28 4.92 -10.03
CA ALA A 117 4.93 4.44 -9.75
C ALA A 117 4.05 5.67 -9.56
N TYR A 118 2.78 5.54 -9.89
CA TYR A 118 1.80 6.61 -9.77
C TYR A 118 1.26 6.67 -8.33
N VAL A 119 2.19 6.93 -7.41
CA VAL A 119 1.93 7.16 -5.99
C VAL A 119 2.70 8.39 -5.51
N ALA A 120 2.13 9.11 -4.55
CA ALA A 120 2.74 10.25 -3.90
C ALA A 120 2.50 10.21 -2.39
N ILE A 121 3.35 10.92 -1.64
CA ILE A 121 3.26 11.01 -0.20
C ILE A 121 3.62 12.41 0.29
N ARG A 122 2.89 12.87 1.31
CA ARG A 122 3.26 14.02 2.14
C ARG A 122 3.34 13.53 3.57
N ILE A 123 4.40 13.92 4.27
CA ILE A 123 4.61 13.59 5.69
C ILE A 123 4.66 14.89 6.46
N ASP A 124 3.82 15.00 7.49
CA ASP A 124 3.85 16.07 8.48
C ASP A 124 4.37 15.51 9.81
N GLU A 125 4.23 16.27 10.90
CA GLU A 125 4.75 15.90 12.22
C GLU A 125 4.13 14.61 12.77
N ASP A 126 2.79 14.48 12.73
CA ASP A 126 2.04 13.32 13.26
C ASP A 126 1.15 12.62 12.21
N SER A 127 1.12 13.13 10.97
CA SER A 127 0.26 12.65 9.89
C SER A 127 1.04 12.33 8.61
N ALA A 128 0.50 11.40 7.83
CA ALA A 128 0.94 11.16 6.45
C ALA A 128 -0.27 11.10 5.52
N CYS A 129 -0.16 11.74 4.36
CA CYS A 129 -1.14 11.67 3.27
C CYS A 129 -0.53 10.90 2.11
N LEU A 130 -1.14 9.79 1.72
CA LEU A 130 -0.71 8.97 0.59
C LEU A 130 -1.77 9.04 -0.50
N VAL A 131 -1.31 9.31 -1.71
CA VAL A 131 -2.14 9.37 -2.90
C VAL A 131 -1.72 8.26 -3.86
N ILE A 132 -2.67 7.49 -4.34
CA ILE A 132 -2.50 6.58 -5.47
C ILE A 132 -3.38 7.05 -6.62
N ASP A 133 -2.83 6.98 -7.83
CA ASP A 133 -3.50 7.47 -9.03
C ASP A 133 -4.78 6.69 -9.35
N ASP A 134 -5.72 7.35 -10.00
CA ASP A 134 -7.01 6.75 -10.35
C ASP A 134 -6.89 5.70 -11.48
N ALA A 135 -5.88 5.86 -12.34
CA ALA A 135 -5.44 4.95 -13.39
C ALA A 135 -4.28 4.05 -12.93
N TRP A 136 -4.26 3.67 -11.64
CA TRP A 136 -3.26 2.75 -11.09
C TRP A 136 -3.08 1.48 -11.93
N VAL A 137 -1.86 0.94 -11.90
CA VAL A 137 -1.54 -0.40 -12.39
C VAL A 137 -1.04 -1.27 -11.24
N VAL A 138 -0.93 -2.58 -11.46
CA VAL A 138 -0.48 -3.54 -10.43
C VAL A 138 0.84 -3.12 -9.76
N ALA A 139 1.79 -2.56 -10.53
CA ALA A 139 3.05 -2.09 -9.98
C ALA A 139 2.88 -0.97 -8.94
N ASP A 140 1.92 -0.07 -9.14
CA ASP A 140 1.61 1.01 -8.21
C ASP A 140 1.03 0.46 -6.91
N LEU A 141 0.15 -0.56 -7.01
CA LEU A 141 -0.46 -1.22 -5.85
C LEU A 141 0.61 -1.79 -4.91
N TYR A 142 1.64 -2.45 -5.45
CA TYR A 142 2.73 -3.01 -4.64
C TYR A 142 3.57 -1.93 -3.95
N VAL A 143 3.82 -0.80 -4.62
CA VAL A 143 4.55 0.32 -4.01
C VAL A 143 3.70 0.94 -2.91
N PHE A 144 2.42 1.20 -3.18
CA PHE A 144 1.48 1.78 -2.22
C PHE A 144 1.33 0.92 -0.96
N LEU A 145 1.10 -0.39 -1.11
CA LEU A 145 1.06 -1.33 0.02
C LEU A 145 2.38 -1.37 0.79
N GLY A 146 3.51 -1.28 0.09
CA GLY A 146 4.83 -1.15 0.71
C GLY A 146 4.99 0.12 1.55
N MET A 147 4.34 1.22 1.14
CA MET A 147 4.30 2.46 1.93
C MET A 147 3.41 2.30 3.16
N LEU A 148 2.25 1.64 3.05
CA LEU A 148 1.39 1.36 4.21
C LEU A 148 2.10 0.54 5.29
N GLU A 149 2.92 -0.43 4.89
CA GLU A 149 3.71 -1.25 5.83
C GLU A 149 4.71 -0.43 6.66
N VAL A 150 5.18 0.72 6.16
CA VAL A 150 6.09 1.62 6.91
C VAL A 150 5.39 2.21 8.14
N PHE A 151 4.10 2.54 8.03
CA PHE A 151 3.33 3.21 9.08
C PHE A 151 2.56 2.23 9.97
N ARG A 152 2.62 0.93 9.66
CA ARG A 152 1.77 -0.12 10.19
C ARG A 152 1.64 -0.13 11.72
N ASP A 153 2.77 -0.04 12.42
CA ASP A 153 2.82 -0.22 13.88
C ASP A 153 2.51 1.07 14.66
N GLY A 154 2.48 2.22 13.99
CA GLY A 154 2.32 3.54 14.61
C GLY A 154 0.91 4.12 14.51
N VAL A 155 0.18 3.76 13.46
CA VAL A 155 -1.08 4.41 13.07
C VAL A 155 -2.23 4.05 14.00
N GLU A 156 -2.93 5.09 14.43
CA GLU A 156 -4.09 5.08 15.33
C GLU A 156 -5.36 5.48 14.59
N GLN A 157 -5.27 6.41 13.64
CA GLN A 157 -6.41 6.93 12.87
C GLN A 157 -6.16 6.80 11.37
N VAL A 158 -7.15 6.28 10.64
CA VAL A 158 -7.07 6.14 9.19
C VAL A 158 -8.32 6.69 8.51
N GLU A 159 -8.09 7.58 7.54
CA GLU A 159 -9.10 8.06 6.61
C GLU A 159 -8.76 7.53 5.23
N MET A 160 -9.68 6.84 4.55
CA MET A 160 -9.38 6.22 3.25
C MET A 160 -10.57 6.19 2.30
N ASP A 161 -10.30 6.13 1.01
CA ASP A 161 -11.35 5.89 0.02
C ASP A 161 -11.70 4.38 -0.05
N ALA A 162 -12.96 4.04 -0.31
CA ALA A 162 -13.46 2.66 -0.34
C ALA A 162 -12.68 1.70 -1.26
N PRO A 163 -12.22 2.11 -2.47
CA PRO A 163 -11.36 1.25 -3.29
C PRO A 163 -10.01 0.91 -2.64
N ILE A 164 -9.50 1.78 -1.76
CA ILE A 164 -8.27 1.52 -1.00
C ILE A 164 -8.55 0.55 0.15
N ALA A 165 -9.70 0.67 0.82
CA ALA A 165 -10.14 -0.32 1.80
C ALA A 165 -10.21 -1.73 1.18
N GLU A 166 -10.81 -1.83 -0.01
CA GLU A 166 -10.86 -3.08 -0.80
C GLU A 166 -9.45 -3.60 -1.13
N LEU A 167 -8.55 -2.71 -1.57
CA LEU A 167 -7.14 -3.04 -1.89
C LEU A 167 -6.38 -3.62 -0.67
N ILE A 168 -6.57 -3.02 0.51
CA ILE A 168 -5.92 -3.50 1.73
C ILE A 168 -6.41 -4.92 2.04
N VAL A 169 -7.73 -5.13 2.05
CA VAL A 169 -8.32 -6.45 2.34
C VAL A 169 -7.85 -7.50 1.33
N ILE A 170 -7.94 -7.21 0.02
CA ILE A 170 -7.55 -8.19 -1.00
C ILE A 170 -6.06 -8.53 -0.92
N SER A 171 -5.19 -7.58 -0.54
CA SER A 171 -3.75 -7.84 -0.37
C SER A 171 -3.45 -8.88 0.71
N MET A 172 -4.38 -9.09 1.64
CA MET A 172 -4.29 -10.07 2.72
C MET A 172 -4.89 -11.44 2.35
N SER A 173 -5.69 -11.51 1.29
CA SER A 173 -6.40 -12.73 0.84
C SER A 173 -5.49 -13.77 0.15
N ASN A 174 -6.06 -14.89 -0.29
CA ASN A 174 -5.36 -15.87 -1.15
C ASN A 174 -5.39 -15.48 -2.64
N ILE A 175 -6.10 -14.40 -3.00
CA ILE A 175 -6.16 -13.89 -4.36
C ILE A 175 -4.91 -13.03 -4.62
N SER A 176 -4.28 -13.21 -5.77
CA SER A 176 -3.14 -12.37 -6.16
C SER A 176 -3.62 -11.01 -6.67
N LEU A 177 -2.84 -9.96 -6.44
CA LEU A 177 -3.20 -8.59 -6.87
C LEU A 177 -3.36 -8.50 -8.39
N GLU A 178 -2.65 -9.31 -9.17
CA GLU A 178 -2.80 -9.37 -10.63
C GLU A 178 -4.19 -9.88 -11.04
N ARG A 179 -4.69 -10.91 -10.34
CA ARG A 179 -6.03 -11.47 -10.60
C ARG A 179 -7.11 -10.48 -10.20
N TRP A 180 -6.97 -9.87 -9.03
CA TRP A 180 -7.90 -8.84 -8.58
C TRP A 180 -7.88 -7.62 -9.51
N TYR A 181 -6.71 -7.17 -9.94
CA TYR A 181 -6.59 -6.07 -10.90
C TYR A 181 -7.25 -6.40 -12.24
N ALA A 182 -7.03 -7.59 -12.78
CA ALA A 182 -7.71 -8.04 -14.00
C ALA A 182 -9.24 -8.06 -13.82
N PHE A 183 -9.72 -8.50 -12.66
CA PHE A 183 -11.13 -8.45 -12.30
C PHE A 183 -11.67 -7.01 -12.24
N GLN A 184 -10.95 -6.07 -11.62
CA GLN A 184 -11.31 -4.64 -11.63
C GLN A 184 -11.36 -4.06 -13.06
N CYS A 185 -10.43 -4.44 -13.94
CA CYS A 185 -10.48 -4.06 -15.35
C CYS A 185 -11.72 -4.61 -16.07
N MET A 186 -12.11 -5.85 -15.78
CA MET A 186 -13.33 -6.45 -16.34
C MET A 186 -14.58 -5.70 -15.86
N LEU A 187 -14.69 -5.41 -14.55
CA LEU A 187 -15.81 -4.65 -14.01
C LEU A 187 -15.92 -3.26 -14.65
N LYS A 188 -14.80 -2.56 -14.84
CA LYS A 188 -14.78 -1.25 -15.52
C LYS A 188 -15.21 -1.34 -16.99
N ALA A 189 -14.87 -2.42 -17.69
CA ALA A 189 -15.19 -2.59 -19.11
C ALA A 189 -16.64 -3.06 -19.35
N PHE A 190 -17.26 -3.70 -18.36
CA PHE A 190 -18.55 -4.39 -18.49
C PHE A 190 -19.51 -4.06 -17.34
N SER A 191 -19.49 -2.81 -16.87
CA SER A 191 -20.26 -2.34 -15.69
C SER A 191 -21.73 -2.76 -15.70
N ASP A 192 -22.36 -2.78 -16.87
CA ASP A 192 -23.80 -2.97 -17.00
C ASP A 192 -24.23 -4.46 -17.07
N VAL A 193 -23.27 -5.38 -17.19
CA VAL A 193 -23.53 -6.82 -17.42
C VAL A 193 -23.20 -7.67 -16.21
N PHE A 194 -22.30 -7.19 -15.33
CA PHE A 194 -21.67 -8.00 -14.29
C PHE A 194 -21.68 -7.34 -12.91
N GLU A 195 -22.73 -6.59 -12.57
CA GLU A 195 -22.88 -5.95 -11.25
C GLU A 195 -22.79 -6.94 -10.08
N ASP A 196 -23.23 -8.20 -10.27
CA ASP A 196 -23.16 -9.28 -9.29
C ASP A 196 -22.01 -10.27 -9.57
N MET A 197 -20.98 -9.89 -10.35
CA MET A 197 -19.77 -10.74 -10.46
C MET A 197 -18.86 -10.49 -9.26
N HIS A 198 -18.56 -11.55 -8.52
CA HIS A 198 -17.69 -11.51 -7.35
C HIS A 198 -16.46 -12.38 -7.56
N LEU A 199 -15.35 -11.95 -6.98
CA LEU A 199 -14.14 -12.74 -6.88
C LEU A 199 -14.07 -13.27 -5.44
N ASP A 200 -14.18 -14.58 -5.28
CA ASP A 200 -14.22 -15.22 -3.96
C ASP A 200 -12.89 -15.88 -3.60
N SER A 201 -12.67 -16.03 -2.30
CA SER A 201 -11.53 -16.76 -1.73
C SER A 201 -11.98 -17.55 -0.52
N ASP A 202 -11.39 -18.73 -0.36
CA ASP A 202 -11.43 -19.46 0.90
C ASP A 202 -10.91 -18.59 2.04
N PHE A 203 -11.40 -18.87 3.26
CA PHE A 203 -10.94 -18.19 4.46
C PHE A 203 -9.43 -18.38 4.65
N ILE A 204 -8.74 -17.28 4.92
CA ILE A 204 -7.31 -17.34 5.25
C ILE A 204 -7.12 -17.85 6.69
N SER A 205 -6.04 -18.60 6.89
CA SER A 205 -5.57 -19.00 8.23
C SER A 205 -5.14 -17.78 9.05
N ASP A 206 -4.99 -17.97 10.36
CA ASP A 206 -4.64 -16.91 11.31
C ASP A 206 -3.46 -16.05 10.83
N ARG A 207 -3.64 -14.73 10.93
CA ARG A 207 -2.67 -13.70 10.61
C ARG A 207 -2.64 -12.63 11.70
N ASP A 208 -1.49 -11.98 11.82
CA ASP A 208 -1.34 -10.77 12.62
C ASP A 208 -2.21 -9.65 12.06
N THR A 209 -2.79 -8.85 12.95
CA THR A 209 -3.53 -7.64 12.60
C THR A 209 -2.64 -6.67 11.84
N PHE A 210 -3.17 -6.08 10.77
CA PHE A 210 -2.46 -5.13 9.93
C PHE A 210 -2.20 -3.86 10.72
N TRP A 211 -3.23 -3.14 11.19
CA TRP A 211 -3.07 -1.99 12.07
C TRP A 211 -3.47 -2.32 13.51
N PRO A 212 -2.52 -2.79 14.35
CA PRO A 212 -2.83 -3.26 15.70
C PRO A 212 -3.22 -2.14 16.68
N LYS A 213 -2.86 -0.87 16.39
CA LYS A 213 -3.17 0.28 17.25
C LYS A 213 -4.30 1.15 16.73
N CYS A 214 -4.87 0.82 15.57
CA CYS A 214 -5.91 1.63 14.97
C CYS A 214 -7.20 1.56 15.81
N SER A 215 -7.69 2.73 16.17
CA SER A 215 -8.89 2.96 16.97
C SER A 215 -9.96 3.76 16.20
N ASP A 216 -9.56 4.52 15.18
CA ASP A 216 -10.48 5.29 14.34
C ASP A 216 -10.28 4.97 12.85
N ILE A 217 -11.34 4.57 12.17
CA ILE A 217 -11.34 4.41 10.70
C ILE A 217 -12.53 5.18 10.11
N ALA A 218 -12.23 6.06 9.15
CA ALA A 218 -13.21 6.68 8.28
C ALA A 218 -13.02 6.20 6.83
N ILE A 219 -14.09 5.74 6.19
CA ILE A 219 -14.06 5.29 4.80
C ILE A 219 -14.98 6.17 3.96
N HIS A 220 -14.41 6.85 2.98
CA HIS A 220 -15.10 7.70 2.01
C HIS A 220 -15.53 6.87 0.82
N ALA A 221 -16.79 7.00 0.42
CA ALA A 221 -17.32 6.28 -0.73
C ALA A 221 -18.27 7.16 -1.54
N THR A 222 -18.12 7.13 -2.86
CA THR A 222 -19.20 7.57 -3.75
C THR A 222 -20.20 6.44 -3.98
N LYS A 223 -21.37 6.75 -4.54
CA LYS A 223 -22.35 5.72 -4.94
C LYS A 223 -21.74 4.68 -5.89
N ALA A 224 -20.88 5.10 -6.83
CA ALA A 224 -20.20 4.20 -7.76
C ALA A 224 -19.17 3.29 -7.06
N GLN A 225 -18.65 3.70 -5.91
CA GLN A 225 -17.66 2.95 -5.14
C GLN A 225 -18.28 2.05 -4.07
N ALA A 226 -19.59 2.13 -3.82
CA ALA A 226 -20.27 1.31 -2.82
C ALA A 226 -20.01 -0.20 -3.01
N ALA A 227 -19.93 -0.68 -4.25
CA ALA A 227 -19.65 -2.08 -4.54
C ALA A 227 -18.27 -2.55 -4.04
N ALA A 228 -17.29 -1.66 -3.91
CA ALA A 228 -15.99 -1.98 -3.30
C ALA A 228 -16.14 -2.45 -1.84
N LEU A 229 -17.07 -1.83 -1.10
CA LEU A 229 -17.35 -2.17 0.29
C LEU A 229 -17.99 -3.55 0.44
N GLY A 230 -18.93 -3.91 -0.44
CA GLY A 230 -19.61 -5.21 -0.35
C GLY A 230 -18.71 -6.38 -0.75
N ARG A 231 -17.86 -6.21 -1.77
CA ARG A 231 -16.93 -7.25 -2.23
C ARG A 231 -15.89 -7.68 -1.19
N ILE A 232 -15.58 -6.82 -0.22
CA ILE A 232 -14.67 -7.13 0.89
C ILE A 232 -15.08 -8.42 1.63
N LEU A 233 -16.38 -8.70 1.72
CA LEU A 233 -16.92 -9.89 2.38
C LEU A 233 -16.47 -11.20 1.69
N ASP A 234 -16.22 -11.16 0.38
CA ASP A 234 -15.95 -12.35 -0.44
C ASP A 234 -14.48 -12.77 -0.44
N TYR A 235 -13.58 -11.94 0.10
CA TYR A 235 -12.13 -12.17 0.03
C TYR A 235 -11.59 -13.12 1.11
N GLY A 236 -12.47 -13.70 1.94
CA GLY A 236 -12.07 -14.66 2.96
C GLY A 236 -11.15 -14.09 4.06
N VAL A 237 -11.05 -12.76 4.15
CA VAL A 237 -10.25 -12.04 5.15
C VAL A 237 -11.17 -11.55 6.27
N LYS A 238 -10.89 -11.90 7.51
CA LYS A 238 -11.65 -11.39 8.66
C LYS A 238 -11.23 -9.94 8.98
N SER A 239 -12.17 -9.09 9.39
CA SER A 239 -11.90 -7.71 9.81
C SER A 239 -10.85 -7.60 10.92
N GLY A 240 -10.79 -8.58 11.84
CA GLY A 240 -9.77 -8.67 12.90
C GLY A 240 -8.32 -8.77 12.40
N TYR A 241 -8.12 -9.14 11.12
CA TYR A 241 -6.81 -9.11 10.49
C TYR A 241 -6.45 -7.73 9.94
N VAL A 242 -7.42 -6.84 9.72
CA VAL A 242 -7.13 -5.46 9.26
C VAL A 242 -6.91 -4.55 10.48
N PHE A 243 -7.79 -4.65 11.48
CA PHE A 243 -7.75 -3.84 12.69
C PHE A 243 -8.26 -4.63 13.89
N ASP A 244 -7.82 -4.27 15.11
CA ASP A 244 -8.31 -4.93 16.32
C ASP A 244 -9.68 -4.35 16.73
N ARG A 245 -10.69 -5.22 16.71
CA ARG A 245 -12.06 -4.87 17.07
C ARG A 245 -12.23 -4.47 18.54
N ARG A 246 -11.28 -4.86 19.39
CA ARG A 246 -11.29 -4.54 20.83
C ARG A 246 -10.86 -3.11 21.10
N THR A 247 -9.95 -2.58 20.27
CA THR A 247 -9.40 -1.23 20.40
C THR A 247 -10.11 -0.21 19.52
N MET A 248 -10.98 -0.66 18.61
CA MET A 248 -11.70 0.26 17.73
C MET A 248 -12.74 1.06 18.50
N ASP A 249 -12.63 2.38 18.46
CA ASP A 249 -13.55 3.35 19.04
C ASP A 249 -14.57 3.82 18.00
N HIS A 250 -14.12 4.09 16.76
CA HIS A 250 -14.99 4.54 15.68
C HIS A 250 -14.69 3.86 14.33
N LEU A 251 -15.73 3.36 13.68
CA LEU A 251 -15.72 2.93 12.28
C LEU A 251 -16.83 3.66 11.53
N LYS A 252 -16.44 4.61 10.68
CA LYS A 252 -17.34 5.52 9.99
C LYS A 252 -17.32 5.26 8.48
N LEU A 253 -18.50 5.18 7.88
CA LEU A 253 -18.67 5.24 6.42
C LEU A 253 -19.25 6.60 6.04
N GLU A 254 -18.54 7.35 5.19
CA GLU A 254 -18.99 8.65 4.70
C GLU A 254 -19.30 8.58 3.20
N PHE A 255 -20.53 8.94 2.82
CA PHE A 255 -20.94 9.02 1.42
C PHE A 255 -21.09 10.47 0.96
N GLU A 256 -20.41 10.83 -0.14
CA GLU A 256 -20.29 12.23 -0.62
C GLU A 256 -21.32 12.60 -1.72
N ASP A 257 -21.82 11.62 -2.48
CA ASP A 257 -22.73 11.84 -3.62
C ASP A 257 -24.14 11.26 -3.34
N LEU A 258 -25.07 12.12 -2.91
CA LEU A 258 -26.35 11.70 -2.28
C LEU A 258 -27.65 11.91 -3.06
N GLN A 259 -27.65 12.21 -4.36
CA GLN A 259 -28.94 12.38 -5.03
C GLN A 259 -29.71 11.03 -5.07
N GLY A 260 -30.76 10.91 -4.24
CA GLY A 260 -31.69 9.77 -4.20
C GLY A 260 -31.26 8.55 -3.37
N PHE A 261 -30.38 8.72 -2.39
CA PHE A 261 -29.69 7.61 -1.71
C PHE A 261 -30.57 6.79 -0.75
N ASP A 262 -31.51 7.42 -0.03
CA ASP A 262 -32.30 6.77 1.02
C ASP A 262 -33.17 5.60 0.50
N GLU A 263 -33.41 5.52 -0.82
CA GLU A 263 -34.21 4.46 -1.46
C GLU A 263 -33.36 3.51 -2.34
N ASP A 264 -32.05 3.73 -2.44
CA ASP A 264 -31.19 2.90 -3.28
C ASP A 264 -30.90 1.55 -2.61
N ARG A 265 -31.70 0.54 -2.97
CA ARG A 265 -31.55 -0.83 -2.48
C ARG A 265 -30.20 -1.43 -2.81
N ALA A 266 -29.58 -1.06 -3.93
CA ALA A 266 -28.30 -1.62 -4.34
C ALA A 266 -27.19 -1.15 -3.40
N VAL A 267 -27.15 0.13 -3.07
CA VAL A 267 -26.12 0.66 -2.15
C VAL A 267 -26.33 0.18 -0.72
N ASN A 268 -27.58 0.16 -0.25
CA ASN A 268 -27.91 -0.37 1.08
C ASN A 268 -27.49 -1.85 1.23
N LYS A 269 -27.62 -2.65 0.16
CA LYS A 269 -27.10 -4.03 0.11
C LYS A 269 -25.57 -4.06 0.30
N GLN A 270 -24.82 -3.19 -0.36
CA GLN A 270 -23.36 -3.12 -0.20
C GLN A 270 -22.93 -2.70 1.22
N ILE A 271 -23.60 -1.69 1.80
CA ILE A 271 -23.37 -1.28 3.19
C ILE A 271 -23.67 -2.43 4.15
N TYR A 272 -24.76 -3.16 3.92
CA TYR A 272 -25.12 -4.32 4.72
C TYR A 272 -24.03 -5.42 4.66
N TYR A 273 -23.50 -5.72 3.47
CA TYR A 273 -22.42 -6.68 3.29
C TYR A 273 -21.14 -6.26 4.01
N PHE A 274 -20.75 -4.98 3.88
CA PHE A 274 -19.62 -4.44 4.63
C PHE A 274 -19.83 -4.55 6.14
N ARG A 275 -21.02 -4.20 6.63
CA ARG A 275 -21.38 -4.33 8.06
C ARG A 275 -21.36 -5.79 8.53
N CYS A 276 -21.70 -6.75 7.67
CA CYS A 276 -21.57 -8.18 7.98
C CYS A 276 -20.09 -8.56 8.14
N TRP A 277 -19.23 -8.09 7.24
CA TRP A 277 -17.78 -8.34 7.28
C TRP A 277 -17.10 -7.74 8.52
N THR A 278 -17.46 -6.51 8.90
CA THR A 278 -16.94 -5.89 10.14
C THR A 278 -17.43 -6.61 11.39
N GLY A 279 -18.49 -7.42 11.30
CA GLY A 279 -19.05 -8.20 12.39
C GLY A 279 -20.08 -7.42 13.22
N SER A 280 -21.07 -6.85 12.53
CA SER A 280 -22.22 -6.04 12.97
C SER A 280 -22.72 -6.13 14.43
N LEU A 281 -22.68 -7.30 15.07
CA LEU A 281 -23.19 -7.53 16.42
C LEU A 281 -22.31 -6.95 17.55
N GLY A 282 -21.07 -6.53 17.23
CA GLY A 282 -20.11 -6.07 18.24
C GLY A 282 -19.82 -4.56 18.24
N TRP A 283 -20.46 -3.78 17.37
CA TRP A 283 -20.08 -2.38 17.14
C TRP A 283 -20.95 -1.37 17.88
N ASP A 284 -22.21 -1.67 18.18
CA ASP A 284 -23.16 -0.74 18.82
C ASP A 284 -23.07 0.69 18.25
N HIS A 285 -22.79 1.69 19.09
CA HIS A 285 -22.68 3.10 18.74
C HIS A 285 -21.35 3.48 18.04
N ARG A 286 -20.42 2.54 17.92
CA ARG A 286 -19.08 2.75 17.32
C ARG A 286 -19.08 2.66 15.80
N TYR A 287 -20.16 2.14 15.20
CA TYR A 287 -20.33 2.08 13.75
C TYR A 287 -21.32 3.15 13.28
N GLU A 288 -20.86 4.06 12.44
CA GLU A 288 -21.65 5.17 11.93
C GLU A 288 -21.66 5.16 10.40
N VAL A 289 -22.81 5.46 9.81
CA VAL A 289 -22.93 5.73 8.37
C VAL A 289 -23.44 7.15 8.23
N VAL A 290 -22.62 8.02 7.65
CA VAL A 290 -22.94 9.42 7.41
C VAL A 290 -23.15 9.64 5.92
N PHE A 291 -24.24 10.31 5.63
CA PHE A 291 -24.59 10.76 4.30
C PHE A 291 -24.35 12.26 4.26
N ASN A 292 -23.26 12.71 3.61
CA ASN A 292 -22.98 14.12 3.39
C ASN A 292 -23.75 14.62 2.16
N GLN A 293 -24.81 15.41 2.37
CA GLN A 293 -25.42 16.16 1.27
C GLN A 293 -24.38 17.15 0.81
N GLY A 294 -23.89 17.00 -0.43
CA GLY A 294 -22.84 17.83 -1.00
C GLY A 294 -23.15 19.32 -0.87
N ASN A 295 -22.84 19.92 0.27
CA ASN A 295 -22.45 21.29 0.33
C ASN A 295 -21.07 21.27 -0.30
N LYS A 296 -21.01 21.72 -1.55
CA LYS A 296 -19.79 22.33 -2.08
C LYS A 296 -19.30 23.28 -0.99
N ARG A 297 -18.33 22.84 -0.18
CA ARG A 297 -17.48 23.78 0.51
C ARG A 297 -16.73 24.45 -0.61
N GLU A 298 -17.16 25.66 -0.90
CA GLU A 298 -16.34 26.66 -1.55
C GLU A 298 -14.97 26.60 -0.88
N CYS A 299 -13.97 26.07 -1.58
CA CYS A 299 -12.59 26.38 -1.25
C CYS A 299 -12.41 27.86 -1.59
N HIS A 300 -12.72 28.71 -0.61
CA HIS A 300 -12.24 30.08 -0.62
C HIS A 300 -10.74 30.07 -0.37
N VAL A 301 -10.03 30.46 -1.44
CA VAL A 301 -8.65 31.00 -1.53
C VAL A 301 -7.52 30.05 -1.19
#